data_AF-A0A7R9TBQ2-F1
#
_entry.id   AF-A0A7R9TBQ2-F1
#
_cell.length_a   1.000
_cell.length_b   1.000
_cell.length_c   1.000
_cell.angle_alpha   90.00
_cell.angle_beta   90.00
_cell.angle_gamma   90.00
#
_symmetry.space_group_name_H-M   'P 1'
#
loop_
_entity.id
_entity.type
_entity.pdbx_description
1 polymer ?
#
loop_
_entity_poly.entity_id
_entity_poly.type
_entity_poly.pdbx_seq_one_letter_code
_entity_poly.pdbx_strand_id
1 'polypeptide(L)'
;TGAMRYTYLGGNSWFAEMRVSNVRVLCDPWLVGDLTFFDMPALYVGRKALSESERWLDLARGADVILLSQGWEDHAHVPTLKALLKTIPDVPVVGSPAAADVARGLG
;
A
#
# COMPACT_ATOMS: atom_id res chain seq x y z
N THR A 1 -15.13 23.06 4.98
CA THR A 1 -14.41 22.03 4.20
C THR A 1 -13.34 21.41 5.11
N GLY A 2 -13.16 20.08 5.12
CA GLY A 2 -12.25 19.40 6.04
C GLY A 2 -10.78 19.48 5.60
N ALA A 3 -9.84 19.40 6.55
CA ALA A 3 -8.39 19.52 6.32
C ALA A 3 -7.77 18.39 5.46
N MET A 4 -8.48 17.26 5.32
CA MET A 4 -8.02 16.04 4.67
C MET A 4 -9.17 15.40 3.89
N ARG A 5 -8.86 14.74 2.76
CA ARG A 5 -9.74 13.71 2.15
C ARG A 5 -9.14 12.34 2.44
N TYR A 6 -9.94 11.41 2.95
CA TYR A 6 -9.52 10.05 3.29
C TYR A 6 -10.35 9.04 2.50
N THR A 7 -9.66 8.09 1.87
CA THR A 7 -10.26 6.98 1.11
C THR A 7 -9.80 5.67 1.75
N TYR A 8 -10.75 4.90 2.27
CA TYR A 8 -10.49 3.56 2.78
C TYR A 8 -10.36 2.57 1.61
N LEU A 9 -9.29 1.80 1.59
CA LEU A 9 -9.02 0.82 0.52
C LEU A 9 -9.16 -0.63 1.00
N GLY A 10 -9.54 -0.86 2.25
CA GLY A 10 -9.73 -2.20 2.83
C GLY A 10 -8.50 -2.71 3.59
N GLY A 11 -8.74 -3.37 4.74
CA GLY A 11 -7.67 -3.85 5.62
C GLY A 11 -6.99 -2.69 6.33
N ASN A 12 -5.66 -2.66 6.33
CA ASN A 12 -4.88 -1.53 6.83
C ASN A 12 -4.73 -0.40 5.80
N SER A 13 -5.17 -0.62 4.56
CA SER A 13 -4.89 0.28 3.44
C SER A 13 -5.80 1.50 3.39
N TRP A 14 -5.18 2.67 3.22
CA TRP A 14 -5.89 3.92 2.97
C TRP A 14 -5.08 4.91 2.14
N PHE A 15 -5.78 5.85 1.49
CA PHE A 15 -5.20 6.96 0.75
C PHE A 15 -5.71 8.27 1.34
N ALA A 16 -4.80 9.17 1.74
CA ALA A 16 -5.15 10.46 2.31
C ALA A 16 -4.54 11.61 1.51
N GLU A 17 -5.33 12.65 1.31
CA GLU A 17 -4.94 13.86 0.61
C GLU A 17 -5.01 15.04 1.56
N MET A 18 -3.84 15.53 1.94
CA MET A 18 -3.67 16.62 2.90
C MET A 18 -3.84 17.95 2.17
N ARG A 19 -4.89 18.71 2.49
CA ARG A 19 -5.23 19.93 1.72
C ARG A 19 -4.28 21.10 1.95
N VAL A 20 -3.61 21.14 3.10
CA VAL A 20 -2.72 22.25 3.47
C VAL A 20 -1.35 22.10 2.80
N SER A 21 -0.78 20.89 2.83
CA SER A 21 0.53 20.60 2.24
C SER A 21 0.46 20.10 0.79
N ASN A 22 -0.73 19.73 0.31
CA ASN A 22 -0.96 19.01 -0.95
C ASN A 22 -0.27 17.64 -1.04
N VAL A 23 0.15 17.07 0.09
CA VAL A 23 0.76 15.73 0.13
C VAL A 23 -0.31 14.64 0.09
N ARG A 24 -0.08 13.64 -0.76
CA ARG A 24 -0.95 12.47 -0.94
C ARG A 24 -0.22 11.22 -0.42
N VAL A 25 -0.76 10.64 0.63
CA VAL A 25 -0.16 9.50 1.35
C VAL A 25 -0.94 8.23 1.02
N LEU A 26 -0.24 7.21 0.52
CA LEU A 26 -0.76 5.85 0.41
C LEU A 26 -0.20 5.01 1.55
N CYS A 27 -1.05 4.58 2.49
CA CYS A 27 -0.64 3.83 3.66
C CYS A 27 -0.94 2.34 3.50
N ASP A 28 0.01 1.49 3.92
CA ASP A 28 -0.09 0.03 4.05
C ASP A 28 -0.85 -0.64 2.89
N PRO A 29 -0.40 -0.50 1.63
CA PRO A 29 -1.21 -0.86 0.47
C PRO A 29 -1.27 -2.37 0.22
N TRP A 30 -2.47 -2.94 0.33
CA TRP A 30 -2.85 -4.25 -0.19
C TRP A 30 -3.86 -4.05 -1.33
N LEU A 31 -3.39 -3.81 -2.55
CA LEU A 31 -4.24 -3.36 -3.68
C LEU A 31 -4.48 -4.45 -4.73
N VAL A 32 -3.67 -5.50 -4.73
CA VAL A 32 -3.73 -6.60 -5.69
C VAL A 32 -3.50 -7.92 -4.98
N GLY A 33 -4.01 -9.00 -5.57
CA GLY A 33 -3.71 -10.37 -5.15
C GLY A 33 -4.28 -10.74 -3.78
N ASP A 34 -4.11 -12.01 -3.45
CA ASP A 34 -4.46 -12.56 -2.14
C ASP A 34 -3.36 -12.22 -1.12
N LEU A 35 -3.76 -11.99 0.13
CA LEU A 35 -2.84 -11.85 1.25
C LEU A 35 -2.50 -13.23 1.81
N THR A 36 -1.21 -13.54 1.90
CA THR A 36 -0.70 -14.73 2.59
C THR A 36 0.42 -14.31 3.53
N PHE A 37 0.67 -15.11 4.57
CA PHE A 37 1.79 -14.92 5.48
C PHE A 37 2.83 -16.01 5.22
N PHE A 38 4.12 -15.64 5.24
CA PHE A 38 5.26 -16.54 5.00
C PHE A 38 5.24 -17.27 3.65
N ASP A 39 4.49 -16.76 2.67
CA ASP A 39 4.21 -17.45 1.39
C ASP A 39 3.55 -18.83 1.58
N MET A 40 2.75 -18.99 2.65
CA MET A 40 2.08 -20.24 3.00
C MET A 40 0.55 -20.11 2.85
N PRO A 41 -0.03 -20.29 1.66
CA PRO A 41 -1.49 -20.21 1.47
C PRO A 41 -2.25 -21.31 2.22
N ALA A 42 -1.61 -22.43 2.58
CA ALA A 42 -2.22 -23.45 3.43
C ALA A 42 -2.46 -22.98 4.87
N LEU A 43 -1.71 -21.97 5.33
CA LEU A 43 -1.84 -21.40 6.68
C LEU A 43 -2.95 -20.33 6.72
N TYR A 44 -2.89 -19.37 5.80
CA TYR A 44 -3.83 -18.25 5.76
C TYR A 44 -3.94 -17.68 4.35
N VAL A 45 -5.17 -17.39 3.93
CA VAL A 45 -5.44 -16.59 2.73
C VAL A 45 -6.50 -15.54 3.03
N GLY A 46 -6.07 -14.28 3.03
CA GLY A 46 -6.95 -13.12 3.05
C GLY A 46 -7.37 -12.77 1.63
N ARG A 47 -8.67 -12.51 1.43
CA ARG A 47 -9.21 -12.01 0.15
C ARG A 47 -10.08 -10.80 0.41
N LYS A 48 -9.96 -9.79 -0.44
CA LYS A 48 -10.87 -8.65 -0.41
C LYS A 48 -12.20 -9.07 -1.03
N ALA A 49 -13.30 -8.76 -0.32
CA ALA A 49 -14.65 -9.15 -0.74
C ALA A 49 -15.05 -8.52 -2.09
N LEU A 50 -14.48 -7.35 -2.40
CA LEU A 50 -14.59 -6.69 -3.69
C LEU A 50 -13.20 -6.50 -4.27
N SER A 51 -12.98 -6.97 -5.49
CA SER A 51 -11.75 -6.70 -6.23
C SER A 51 -11.95 -5.39 -7.02
N GLU A 52 -11.46 -4.29 -6.47
CA GLU A 52 -11.36 -2.99 -7.15
C GLU A 52 -9.89 -2.67 -7.50
N SER A 53 -9.09 -3.71 -7.73
CA SER A 53 -7.63 -3.62 -7.85
C SER A 53 -7.17 -2.59 -8.89
N GLU A 54 -7.80 -2.56 -10.07
CA GLU A 54 -7.48 -1.59 -11.13
C GLU A 54 -7.76 -0.14 -10.70
N ARG A 55 -8.94 0.10 -10.10
CA ARG A 55 -9.34 1.41 -9.61
C ARG A 55 -8.42 1.90 -8.48
N TRP A 56 -8.04 1.01 -7.57
CA TRP A 56 -7.14 1.37 -6.47
C TRP A 56 -5.71 1.63 -6.95
N LEU A 57 -5.21 0.84 -7.91
CA LEU A 57 -3.93 1.11 -8.54
C LEU A 57 -3.94 2.45 -9.29
N ASP A 58 -5.04 2.79 -9.96
CA ASP A 58 -5.19 4.10 -10.62
C ASP A 58 -5.13 5.25 -9.61
N LEU A 59 -5.85 5.14 -8.49
CA LEU A 59 -5.76 6.11 -7.39
C LEU A 59 -4.32 6.20 -6.84
N ALA A 60 -3.66 5.07 -6.66
CA ALA A 60 -2.31 4.98 -6.10
C ALA A 60 -1.25 5.67 -6.99
N ARG A 61 -1.48 5.84 -8.29
CA ARG A 61 -0.59 6.61 -9.18
C ARG A 61 -0.40 8.07 -8.73
N GLY A 62 -1.37 8.60 -7.99
CA GLY A 62 -1.30 9.94 -7.43
C GLY A 62 -0.57 10.05 -6.10
N ALA A 63 0.01 8.96 -5.56
CA ALA A 63 0.70 9.01 -4.28
C ALA A 63 2.02 9.79 -4.39
N ASP A 64 2.25 10.70 -3.45
CA ASP A 64 3.54 11.39 -3.29
C ASP A 64 4.47 10.60 -2.35
N VAL A 65 3.92 9.71 -1.53
CA VAL A 65 4.66 8.83 -0.62
C VAL A 65 3.86 7.55 -0.32
N ILE A 66 4.57 6.43 -0.24
CA ILE A 66 4.04 5.19 0.33
C ILE A 66 4.50 5.10 1.78
N LEU A 67 3.56 5.04 2.72
CA LEU A 67 3.80 4.87 4.14
C LEU A 67 3.56 3.41 4.54
N LEU A 68 4.57 2.75 5.09
CA LEU A 68 4.47 1.40 5.62
C LEU A 68 4.66 1.41 7.14
N SER A 69 3.58 1.16 7.89
CA SER A 69 3.63 1.19 9.35
C SER A 69 4.45 0.00 9.91
N GLN A 70 4.35 -1.18 9.28
CA GLN A 70 4.98 -2.42 9.73
C GLN A 70 5.53 -3.25 8.56
N GLY A 71 6.46 -4.18 8.86
CA GLY A 71 7.07 -5.09 7.88
C GLY A 71 6.29 -6.39 7.64
N TRP A 72 5.13 -6.58 8.29
CA TRP A 72 4.27 -7.75 8.09
C TRP A 72 3.51 -7.67 6.77
N GLU A 73 3.15 -8.82 6.20
CA GLU A 73 2.61 -8.95 4.85
C GLU A 73 1.26 -8.24 4.63
N ASP A 74 0.48 -8.02 5.70
CA ASP A 74 -0.79 -7.27 5.68
C ASP A 74 -0.61 -5.74 5.75
N HIS A 75 0.63 -5.27 5.89
CA HIS A 75 1.03 -3.87 5.84
C HIS A 75 1.99 -3.60 4.66
N ALA A 76 3.03 -4.43 4.51
CA ALA A 76 4.04 -4.38 3.46
C ALA A 76 3.80 -5.45 2.39
N HIS A 77 2.62 -5.45 1.77
CA HIS A 77 2.22 -6.49 0.83
C HIS A 77 3.08 -6.49 -0.44
N VAL A 78 4.02 -7.44 -0.53
CA VAL A 78 5.02 -7.52 -1.62
C VAL A 78 4.42 -7.51 -3.02
N PRO A 79 3.34 -8.27 -3.35
CA PRO A 79 2.71 -8.19 -4.66
C PRO A 79 2.23 -6.78 -5.02
N THR A 80 1.67 -6.04 -4.05
CA THR A 80 1.27 -4.65 -4.26
C THR A 80 2.47 -3.75 -4.47
N LEU A 81 3.50 -3.85 -3.61
CA LEU A 81 4.70 -3.02 -3.71
C LEU A 81 5.38 -3.21 -5.07
N LYS A 82 5.51 -4.45 -5.55
CA LYS A 82 6.03 -4.74 -6.90
C LYS A 82 5.20 -4.07 -8.01
N ALA A 83 3.87 -4.11 -7.91
CA ALA A 83 3.00 -3.47 -8.89
C ALA A 83 3.13 -1.94 -8.86
N LEU A 84 3.23 -1.35 -7.67
CA LEU A 84 3.41 0.09 -7.49
C LEU A 84 4.78 0.57 -7.97
N LEU A 85 5.88 -0.10 -7.61
CA LEU A 85 7.23 0.27 -8.06
C LEU A 85 7.41 0.17 -9.57
N LYS A 86 6.61 -0.66 -10.24
CA LYS A 86 6.57 -0.70 -11.72
C LYS A 86 5.78 0.46 -12.33
N THR A 87 4.86 1.05 -11.56
CA THR A 87 3.88 2.04 -11.99
C THR A 87 4.30 3.47 -11.65
N ILE A 88 4.90 3.66 -10.49
CA ILE A 88 5.40 4.92 -9.90
C ILE A 88 6.80 4.67 -9.30
N PRO A 89 7.82 4.37 -10.14
CA PRO A 89 9.13 3.89 -9.68
C PRO A 89 9.87 4.86 -8.75
N ASP A 90 9.63 6.16 -8.89
CA ASP A 90 10.33 7.20 -8.13
C ASP A 90 9.62 7.60 -6.83
N VAL A 91 8.51 6.92 -6.47
CA VAL A 91 7.77 7.23 -5.25
C VAL A 91 8.60 6.87 -4.01
N PRO A 92 8.79 7.78 -3.04
CA PRO A 92 9.47 7.43 -1.80
C PRO A 92 8.63 6.45 -0.99
N VAL A 93 9.28 5.41 -0.48
CA VAL A 93 8.70 4.48 0.50
C VAL A 93 9.30 4.81 1.87
N VAL A 94 8.45 5.15 2.84
CA VAL A 94 8.83 5.52 4.20
C VAL A 94 8.13 4.57 5.16
N GLY A 95 8.83 4.08 6.18
CA GLY A 95 8.22 3.17 7.14
C GLY A 95 9.11 2.84 8.32
N SER A 96 8.64 1.92 9.16
CA SER A 96 9.47 1.32 10.21
C SER A 96 10.69 0.62 9.61
N PRO A 97 11.78 0.39 10.38
CA PRO A 97 12.98 -0.27 9.85
C PRO A 97 12.68 -1.59 9.13
N ALA A 98 11.83 -2.44 9.72
CA ALA A 98 11.43 -3.71 9.12
C ALA A 98 10.66 -3.52 7.79
N ALA A 99 9.78 -2.53 7.71
CA ALA A 99 9.05 -2.25 6.47
C ALA A 99 9.98 -1.69 5.37
N ALA A 100 10.94 -0.85 5.75
CA ALA A 100 11.96 -0.35 4.84
C ALA A 100 12.84 -1.48 4.29
N ASP A 101 13.15 -2.49 5.10
CA ASP A 101 13.91 -3.67 4.64
C ASP A 101 13.15 -4.49 3.61
N VAL A 102 11.82 -4.65 3.77
CA VAL A 102 10.96 -5.27 2.74
C VAL A 102 11.05 -4.49 1.43
N ALA A 103 10.88 -3.16 1.48
CA ALA A 103 10.92 -2.32 0.28
C ALA A 103 12.29 -2.36 -0.43
N ARG A 104 13.40 -2.24 0.32
CA ARG A 104 14.77 -2.34 -0.21
C ARG A 104 15.05 -3.69 -0.88
N GLY A 105 14.43 -4.76 -0.38
CA GLY A 105 14.54 -6.08 -0.98
C GLY A 105 13.91 -6.19 -2.39
N LEU A 106 13.16 -5.18 -2.82
CA LEU A 106 12.48 -5.15 -4.12
C LEU A 106 13.26 -4.39 -5.21
N GLY A 107 14.39 -3.77 -4.87
CA GLY A 107 15.17 -2.89 -5.75
C GLY A 107 14.86 -1.41 -5.55
#